data_AF-A0A8J3QTK1-F1
#
_entry.id   AF-A0A8J3QTK1-F1
#
_cell.length_a   1.000
_cell.length_b   1.000
_cell.length_c   1.000
_cell.angle_alpha   90.00
_cell.angle_beta   90.00
_cell.angle_gamma   90.00
#
_symmetry.space_group_name_H-M   'P 1'
#
loop_
_entity.id
_entity.type
_entity.pdbx_description
1 polymer ?
#
loop_
_entity_poly.entity_id
_entity_poly.type
_entity_poly.pdbx_seq_one_letter_code
_entity_poly.pdbx_strand_id
1 'polypeptide(L)'
;MTTHHRYAVIQGRRLFYREAGDPSAPALVLLHGFPSSSYEFRNLIPLLCDQHRVIAPDYLGFGHSDAPSPDEFEYTFDSQASLVSGLLTDLGVREYAMYVHDYGAPIGWRLALKNPDAITAIVTQSGNGYESGFTNQFWQPIWDYANNPSPETEAPVRSALSCQAVMWQYQHGVPDPSVIDPDTWNHDAALLARPGNDQIQLAMLRDYTSNFEVYDRLHEYFRNSQVPLMAVWGRNDQIFGPVGALAFQVDLVDAEVHLLDGGHFLLESHLSAVGERVKGFLGHKRKAAAAAALVAGIAAGPIAGTAATASAAPPPDAGPAVTQTSNTSPDSGTHMNVPSQQQLMPMGAPDASTQSSLNLDSSQIANAHSIVAAANAMHLPPRAAVIAVATSMQETKLTNYGNLGGANDHDSLGLFQQRPSSGWGSPDQLTDPTYAATAFLKALTQVPGWDTMPLTDAAQTVQVSAFGDRYAQWEQQASDLVLSTYHAGPYANAG
;
A
#
# COMPACT_ATOMS: atom_id res chain seq x y z
N MET A 1 -8.94 2.31 -33.41
CA MET A 1 -10.29 1.74 -33.30
C MET A 1 -11.20 2.76 -32.62
N THR A 2 -12.52 2.68 -32.82
CA THR A 2 -13.48 3.65 -32.29
C THR A 2 -13.97 3.22 -30.91
N THR A 3 -14.03 4.16 -29.96
CA THR A 3 -14.69 3.94 -28.66
C THR A 3 -16.17 4.25 -28.78
N HIS A 4 -17.01 3.30 -28.40
CA HIS A 4 -18.46 3.42 -28.33
C HIS A 4 -18.89 3.81 -26.92
N HIS A 5 -19.94 4.64 -26.82
CA HIS A 5 -20.57 5.07 -25.58
C HIS A 5 -21.98 4.51 -25.54
N ARG A 6 -22.24 3.55 -24.66
CA ARG A 6 -23.42 2.70 -24.69
C ARG A 6 -24.13 2.71 -23.34
N TYR A 7 -25.37 2.23 -23.36
CA TYR A 7 -26.18 2.02 -22.17
C TYR A 7 -26.72 0.59 -22.15
N ALA A 8 -26.87 0.03 -20.95
CA ALA A 8 -27.60 -1.21 -20.69
C ALA A 8 -28.55 -1.00 -19.50
N VAL A 9 -29.64 -1.76 -19.44
CA VAL A 9 -30.57 -1.71 -18.31
C VAL A 9 -30.36 -2.97 -17.46
N ILE A 10 -29.76 -2.79 -16.29
CA ILE A 10 -29.41 -3.87 -15.37
C ILE A 10 -30.18 -3.67 -14.08
N GLN A 11 -30.96 -4.68 -13.67
CA GLN A 11 -31.79 -4.62 -12.46
C GLN A 11 -32.71 -3.38 -12.43
N GLY A 12 -33.24 -2.98 -13.60
CA GLY A 12 -34.10 -1.81 -13.75
C GLY A 12 -33.37 -0.46 -13.72
N ARG A 13 -32.03 -0.44 -13.66
CA ARG A 13 -31.22 0.78 -13.66
C ARG A 13 -30.45 0.90 -14.97
N ARG A 14 -30.39 2.10 -15.55
CA ARG A 14 -29.62 2.33 -16.76
C ARG A 14 -28.17 2.64 -16.40
N LEU A 15 -27.27 1.77 -16.85
CA LEU A 15 -25.83 1.91 -16.69
C LEU A 15 -25.20 2.35 -18.00
N PHE A 16 -24.32 3.34 -17.92
CA PHE A 16 -23.45 3.72 -19.02
C PHE A 16 -22.18 2.88 -19.02
N TYR A 17 -21.63 2.62 -20.21
CA TYR A 17 -20.30 2.06 -20.35
C TYR A 17 -19.64 2.49 -21.66
N ARG A 18 -18.31 2.56 -21.63
CA ARG A 18 -17.46 2.67 -22.83
C ARG A 18 -17.07 1.29 -23.29
N GLU A 19 -17.08 1.07 -24.60
CA GLU A 19 -16.64 -0.18 -25.23
C GLU A 19 -15.76 0.10 -26.44
N ALA A 20 -14.62 -0.58 -26.55
CA ALA A 20 -13.75 -0.50 -27.71
C ALA A 20 -13.06 -1.84 -27.97
N GLY A 21 -12.59 -2.04 -29.20
CA GLY A 21 -11.87 -3.26 -29.60
C GLY A 21 -12.76 -4.32 -30.25
N ASP A 22 -12.14 -5.40 -30.69
CA ASP A 22 -12.84 -6.52 -31.32
C ASP A 22 -13.65 -7.31 -30.27
N PRO A 23 -14.97 -7.50 -30.43
CA PRO A 23 -15.78 -8.28 -29.49
C PRO A 23 -15.33 -9.73 -29.27
N SER A 24 -14.53 -10.29 -30.19
CA SER A 24 -13.94 -11.63 -30.09
C SER A 24 -12.56 -11.65 -29.40
N ALA A 25 -11.96 -10.48 -29.14
CA ALA A 25 -10.71 -10.38 -28.38
C ALA A 25 -10.95 -10.64 -26.88
N PRO A 26 -9.91 -11.03 -26.12
CA PRO A 26 -10.01 -11.16 -24.67
C PRO A 26 -10.55 -9.89 -24.02
N ALA A 27 -11.47 -10.04 -23.08
CA ALA A 27 -12.09 -8.90 -22.41
C ALA A 27 -11.15 -8.29 -21.36
N LEU A 28 -11.14 -6.97 -21.31
CA LEU A 28 -10.50 -6.18 -20.27
C LEU A 28 -11.53 -5.22 -19.68
N VAL A 29 -11.84 -5.38 -18.40
CA VAL A 29 -12.82 -4.57 -17.68
C VAL A 29 -12.08 -3.49 -16.87
N LEU A 30 -12.37 -2.22 -17.11
CA LEU A 30 -11.73 -1.08 -16.42
C LEU A 30 -12.69 -0.49 -15.38
N LEU A 31 -12.31 -0.57 -14.11
CA LEU A 31 -13.11 -0.21 -12.94
C LEU A 31 -12.51 1.04 -12.29
N HIS A 32 -13.24 2.16 -12.38
CA HIS A 32 -12.76 3.50 -12.04
C HIS A 32 -12.80 3.82 -10.54
N GLY A 33 -12.12 4.90 -10.15
CA GLY A 33 -12.13 5.43 -8.79
C GLY A 33 -13.16 6.52 -8.52
N PHE A 34 -13.25 6.94 -7.26
CA PHE A 34 -13.84 8.19 -6.82
C PHE A 34 -12.89 9.36 -7.11
N PRO A 35 -13.40 10.55 -7.50
CA PRO A 35 -14.80 10.87 -7.82
C PRO A 35 -15.14 10.64 -9.31
N SER A 36 -14.30 9.92 -10.03
CA SER A 36 -14.35 9.83 -11.49
C SER A 36 -15.41 8.87 -12.03
N SER A 37 -15.27 8.50 -13.30
CA SER A 37 -16.11 7.57 -14.04
C SER A 37 -15.27 6.80 -15.06
N SER A 38 -15.88 6.08 -16.00
CA SER A 38 -15.16 5.54 -17.17
C SER A 38 -14.38 6.60 -17.96
N TYR A 39 -14.65 7.89 -17.74
CA TYR A 39 -13.86 9.01 -18.25
C TYR A 39 -12.38 8.96 -17.81
N GLU A 40 -12.07 8.40 -16.64
CA GLU A 40 -10.69 8.17 -16.17
C GLU A 40 -9.85 7.42 -17.23
N PHE A 41 -10.46 6.43 -17.88
CA PHE A 41 -9.78 5.57 -18.84
C PHE A 41 -9.82 6.08 -20.28
N ARG A 42 -10.34 7.27 -20.54
CA ARG A 42 -10.57 7.79 -21.91
C ARG A 42 -9.32 7.75 -22.80
N ASN A 43 -8.15 7.98 -22.22
CA ASN A 43 -6.87 7.96 -22.93
C ASN A 43 -6.16 6.60 -22.87
N LEU A 44 -6.52 5.74 -21.91
CA LEU A 44 -6.00 4.38 -21.80
C LEU A 44 -6.68 3.42 -22.79
N ILE A 45 -8.01 3.54 -22.98
CA ILE A 45 -8.80 2.68 -23.87
C ILE A 45 -8.18 2.59 -25.28
N PRO A 46 -7.81 3.71 -25.95
CA PRO A 46 -7.18 3.66 -27.28
C PRO A 46 -5.85 2.89 -27.31
N LEU A 47 -5.10 2.85 -26.20
CA LEU A 47 -3.83 2.14 -26.11
C LEU A 47 -4.01 0.62 -26.02
N LEU A 48 -5.17 0.14 -25.53
CA LEU A 48 -5.40 -1.26 -25.20
C LEU A 48 -6.38 -1.97 -26.15
N CYS A 49 -7.24 -1.21 -26.85
CA CYS A 49 -8.32 -1.76 -27.67
C CYS A 49 -7.85 -2.50 -28.94
N ASP A 50 -6.58 -2.37 -29.33
CA ASP A 50 -5.99 -3.14 -30.43
C ASP A 50 -5.80 -4.63 -30.08
N GLN A 51 -5.75 -4.97 -28.79
CA GLN A 51 -5.49 -6.32 -28.30
C GLN A 51 -6.62 -6.91 -27.44
N HIS A 52 -7.55 -6.07 -26.96
CA HIS A 52 -8.59 -6.44 -26.01
C HIS A 52 -9.95 -5.84 -26.41
N ARG A 53 -11.02 -6.54 -26.05
CA ARG A 53 -12.35 -5.94 -25.92
C ARG A 53 -12.38 -5.18 -24.60
N VAL A 54 -12.20 -3.87 -24.65
CA VAL A 54 -12.14 -3.02 -23.47
C VAL A 54 -13.55 -2.56 -23.10
N ILE A 55 -13.95 -2.77 -21.86
CA ILE A 55 -15.25 -2.36 -21.30
C ILE A 55 -15.00 -1.54 -20.04
N ALA A 56 -15.51 -0.31 -19.98
CA ALA A 56 -15.36 0.57 -18.82
C ALA A 56 -16.74 1.09 -18.40
N PRO A 57 -17.40 0.48 -17.40
CA PRO A 57 -18.69 0.95 -16.90
C PRO A 57 -18.56 2.21 -16.04
N ASP A 58 -19.61 3.02 -16.03
CA ASP A 58 -19.87 3.99 -14.97
C ASP A 58 -20.76 3.34 -13.91
N TYR A 59 -20.38 3.43 -12.64
CA TYR A 59 -21.21 2.91 -11.55
C TYR A 59 -22.51 3.70 -11.39
N LEU A 60 -23.52 3.11 -10.74
CA LEU A 60 -24.73 3.85 -10.43
C LEU A 60 -24.37 5.03 -9.51
N GLY A 61 -24.86 6.23 -9.81
CA GLY A 61 -24.43 7.48 -9.14
C GLY A 61 -23.23 8.19 -9.79
N PHE A 62 -22.51 7.53 -10.71
CA PHE A 62 -21.30 8.07 -11.34
C PHE A 62 -21.50 8.32 -12.83
N GLY A 63 -20.68 9.21 -13.39
CA GLY A 63 -20.64 9.47 -14.82
C GLY A 63 -22.02 9.69 -15.44
N HIS A 64 -22.31 8.93 -16.50
CA HIS A 64 -23.56 8.97 -17.25
C HIS A 64 -24.58 7.89 -16.84
N SER A 65 -24.29 7.07 -15.84
CA SER A 65 -25.26 6.13 -15.28
C SER A 65 -26.36 6.85 -14.50
N ASP A 66 -27.49 6.18 -14.28
CA ASP A 66 -28.56 6.70 -13.44
C ASP A 66 -28.04 6.96 -12.00
N ALA A 67 -28.67 7.91 -11.31
CA ALA A 67 -28.33 8.30 -9.94
C ALA A 67 -29.60 8.47 -9.09
N PRO A 68 -30.34 7.37 -8.80
CA PRO A 68 -31.48 7.41 -7.88
C PRO A 68 -31.06 7.91 -6.49
N SER A 69 -32.01 8.40 -5.70
CA SER A 69 -31.66 8.82 -4.33
C SER A 69 -31.25 7.60 -3.47
N PRO A 70 -30.52 7.81 -2.37
CA PRO A 70 -30.25 6.75 -1.40
C PRO A 70 -31.50 6.11 -0.77
N ASP A 71 -32.67 6.75 -0.87
CA ASP A 71 -33.95 6.15 -0.45
C ASP A 71 -34.48 5.11 -1.46
N GLU A 72 -34.05 5.19 -2.72
CA GLU A 72 -34.46 4.31 -3.81
C GLU A 72 -33.44 3.20 -4.11
N PHE A 73 -32.19 3.37 -3.69
CA PHE A 73 -31.12 2.41 -3.93
C PHE A 73 -30.09 2.42 -2.81
N GLU A 74 -29.71 1.23 -2.37
CA GLU A 74 -28.69 1.05 -1.33
C GLU A 74 -27.29 1.09 -1.95
N TYR A 75 -26.60 2.22 -1.74
CA TYR A 75 -25.27 2.48 -2.30
C TYR A 75 -24.14 1.82 -1.50
N THR A 76 -23.94 0.53 -1.73
CA THR A 76 -22.82 -0.26 -1.20
C THR A 76 -21.93 -0.79 -2.32
N PHE A 77 -20.70 -1.17 -2.00
CA PHE A 77 -19.79 -1.83 -2.93
C PHE A 77 -20.34 -3.18 -3.41
N ASP A 78 -21.14 -3.89 -2.59
CA ASP A 78 -21.86 -5.10 -2.99
C ASP A 78 -22.94 -4.81 -4.05
N SER A 79 -23.73 -3.76 -3.85
CA SER A 79 -24.72 -3.32 -4.83
C SER A 79 -24.08 -2.91 -6.16
N GLN A 80 -22.97 -2.15 -6.11
CA GLN A 80 -22.24 -1.76 -7.32
C GLN A 80 -21.62 -2.98 -8.03
N ALA A 81 -21.00 -3.91 -7.30
CA ALA A 81 -20.46 -5.14 -7.88
C ALA A 81 -21.55 -6.03 -8.49
N SER A 82 -22.74 -6.08 -7.89
CA SER A 82 -23.91 -6.77 -8.43
C SER A 82 -24.35 -6.20 -9.79
N LEU A 83 -24.39 -4.86 -9.91
CA LEU A 83 -24.72 -4.16 -11.15
C LEU A 83 -23.66 -4.38 -12.23
N VAL A 84 -22.37 -4.26 -11.90
CA VAL A 84 -21.28 -4.54 -12.85
C VAL A 84 -21.29 -6.00 -13.29
N SER A 85 -21.50 -6.95 -12.37
CA SER A 85 -21.64 -8.38 -12.69
C SER A 85 -22.82 -8.63 -13.64
N GLY A 86 -23.94 -7.95 -13.43
CA GLY A 86 -25.10 -8.01 -14.31
C GLY A 86 -24.82 -7.46 -15.71
N LEU A 87 -24.11 -6.33 -15.79
CA LEU A 87 -23.67 -5.75 -17.07
C LEU A 87 -22.76 -6.73 -17.85
N LEU A 88 -21.74 -7.29 -17.19
CA LEU A 88 -20.83 -8.24 -17.85
C LEU A 88 -21.58 -9.49 -18.35
N THR A 89 -22.57 -9.96 -17.58
CA THR A 89 -23.45 -11.06 -17.99
C THR A 89 -24.27 -10.72 -19.23
N ASP A 90 -24.89 -9.54 -19.27
CA ASP A 90 -25.68 -9.05 -20.42
C ASP A 90 -24.82 -8.92 -21.69
N LEU A 91 -23.57 -8.47 -21.53
CA LEU A 91 -22.58 -8.34 -22.62
C LEU A 91 -21.93 -9.67 -23.03
N GLY A 92 -22.29 -10.78 -22.38
CA GLY A 92 -21.74 -12.11 -22.65
C GLY A 92 -20.28 -12.30 -22.23
N VAL A 93 -19.77 -11.47 -21.34
CA VAL A 93 -18.38 -11.53 -20.84
C VAL A 93 -18.30 -12.51 -19.68
N ARG A 94 -17.63 -13.65 -19.91
CA ARG A 94 -17.51 -14.75 -18.92
C ARG A 94 -16.13 -14.82 -18.27
N GLU A 95 -15.09 -14.49 -19.02
CA GLU A 95 -13.69 -14.44 -18.57
C GLU A 95 -13.11 -13.10 -19.00
N TYR A 96 -12.35 -12.46 -18.11
CA TYR A 96 -11.78 -11.14 -18.37
C TYR A 96 -10.55 -10.88 -17.50
N ALA A 97 -9.67 -10.01 -17.98
CA ALA A 97 -8.73 -9.31 -17.10
C ALA A 97 -9.45 -8.07 -16.52
N MET A 98 -9.07 -7.64 -15.33
CA MET A 98 -9.59 -6.39 -14.75
C MET A 98 -8.48 -5.40 -14.43
N TYR A 99 -8.77 -4.12 -14.68
CA TYR A 99 -8.02 -2.98 -14.17
C TYR A 99 -8.87 -2.33 -13.08
N VAL A 100 -8.34 -2.16 -11.88
CA VAL A 100 -9.04 -1.54 -10.76
C VAL A 100 -8.30 -0.30 -10.28
N HIS A 101 -9.05 0.75 -9.96
CA HIS A 101 -8.53 1.95 -9.30
C HIS A 101 -9.47 2.40 -8.19
N ASP A 102 -8.94 2.69 -7.00
CA ASP A 102 -9.69 3.21 -5.86
C ASP A 102 -10.98 2.41 -5.60
N TYR A 103 -12.18 2.98 -5.76
CA TYR A 103 -13.49 2.31 -5.60
C TYR A 103 -13.69 1.12 -6.54
N GLY A 104 -12.97 1.10 -7.66
CA GLY A 104 -12.93 -0.05 -8.57
C GLY A 104 -12.32 -1.29 -7.93
N ALA A 105 -11.44 -1.14 -6.93
CA ALA A 105 -10.83 -2.25 -6.21
C ALA A 105 -11.85 -3.04 -5.37
N PRO A 106 -12.57 -2.45 -4.40
CA PRO A 106 -13.58 -3.19 -3.64
C PRO A 106 -14.71 -3.77 -4.50
N ILE A 107 -15.03 -3.15 -5.64
CA ILE A 107 -15.94 -3.72 -6.64
C ILE A 107 -15.30 -4.93 -7.32
N GLY A 108 -14.07 -4.80 -7.81
CA GLY A 108 -13.30 -5.88 -8.44
C GLY A 108 -13.06 -7.08 -7.53
N TRP A 109 -12.77 -6.84 -6.24
CA TRP A 109 -12.61 -7.90 -5.23
C TRP A 109 -13.88 -8.71 -5.05
N ARG A 110 -15.04 -8.06 -5.00
CA ARG A 110 -16.33 -8.75 -4.94
C ARG A 110 -16.62 -9.55 -6.20
N LEU A 111 -16.24 -9.05 -7.38
CA LEU A 111 -16.34 -9.80 -8.64
C LEU A 111 -15.45 -11.05 -8.61
N ALA A 112 -14.20 -10.91 -8.17
CA ALA A 112 -13.24 -12.02 -8.05
C ALA A 112 -13.71 -13.07 -7.03
N LEU A 113 -14.18 -12.64 -5.86
CA LEU A 113 -14.68 -13.55 -4.83
C LEU A 113 -15.99 -14.26 -5.22
N LYS A 114 -16.82 -13.62 -6.06
CA LYS A 114 -18.07 -14.20 -6.55
C LYS A 114 -17.83 -15.24 -7.65
N ASN A 115 -16.87 -15.00 -8.54
CA ASN A 115 -16.54 -15.91 -9.64
C ASN A 115 -15.02 -15.92 -9.92
N PRO A 116 -14.22 -16.64 -9.10
CA PRO A 116 -12.77 -16.57 -9.14
C PRO A 116 -12.18 -17.00 -10.48
N ASP A 117 -12.80 -17.97 -11.14
CA ASP A 117 -12.36 -18.52 -12.42
C ASP A 117 -12.57 -17.55 -13.59
N ALA A 118 -13.41 -16.51 -13.43
CA ALA A 118 -13.61 -15.50 -14.46
C ALA A 118 -12.44 -14.53 -14.60
N ILE A 119 -11.58 -14.43 -13.58
CA ILE A 119 -10.52 -13.42 -13.53
C ILE A 119 -9.21 -14.02 -14.07
N THR A 120 -8.79 -13.52 -15.23
CA THR A 120 -7.59 -14.01 -15.93
C THR A 120 -6.31 -13.29 -15.52
N ALA A 121 -6.43 -12.02 -15.12
CA ALA A 121 -5.33 -11.18 -14.62
C ALA A 121 -5.91 -9.92 -13.95
N ILE A 122 -5.11 -9.31 -13.07
CA ILE A 122 -5.47 -8.11 -12.32
C ILE A 122 -4.40 -7.05 -12.52
N VAL A 123 -4.79 -5.87 -12.95
CA VAL A 123 -3.99 -4.65 -12.81
C VAL A 123 -4.65 -3.82 -11.71
N THR A 124 -3.91 -3.47 -10.68
CA THR A 124 -4.40 -2.57 -9.63
C THR A 124 -3.58 -1.28 -9.66
N GLN A 125 -4.24 -0.16 -9.97
CA GLN A 125 -3.68 1.17 -9.80
C GLN A 125 -4.24 1.75 -8.53
N SER A 126 -3.44 2.04 -7.51
CA SER A 126 -3.96 2.64 -6.26
C SER A 126 -5.26 1.98 -5.76
N GLY A 127 -5.40 0.67 -6.00
CA GLY A 127 -6.60 -0.11 -5.74
C GLY A 127 -6.34 -1.02 -4.56
N ASN A 128 -6.66 -0.52 -3.37
CA ASN A 128 -6.22 -1.15 -2.13
C ASN A 128 -6.92 -2.48 -1.84
N GLY A 129 -6.18 -3.41 -1.24
CA GLY A 129 -6.67 -4.71 -0.78
C GLY A 129 -6.16 -5.11 0.61
N TYR A 130 -5.49 -4.19 1.31
CA TYR A 130 -4.82 -4.45 2.59
C TYR A 130 -4.96 -3.26 3.53
N GLU A 131 -5.09 -3.52 4.82
CA GLU A 131 -5.17 -2.45 5.83
C GLU A 131 -3.96 -1.50 5.81
N SER A 132 -2.77 -2.06 5.54
CA SER A 132 -1.52 -1.28 5.41
C SER A 132 -1.50 -0.26 4.28
N GLY A 133 -2.43 -0.35 3.33
CA GLY A 133 -2.56 0.62 2.25
C GLY A 133 -3.28 1.91 2.64
N PHE A 134 -4.00 1.96 3.77
CA PHE A 134 -4.74 3.16 4.16
C PHE A 134 -3.85 4.20 4.84
N THR A 135 -3.79 5.42 4.29
CA THR A 135 -3.10 6.54 4.94
C THR A 135 -4.00 7.24 5.96
N ASN A 136 -3.52 7.40 7.19
CA ASN A 136 -4.31 7.99 8.27
C ASN A 136 -4.86 9.40 7.95
N GLN A 137 -4.07 10.26 7.29
CA GLN A 137 -4.47 11.64 7.00
C GLN A 137 -5.76 11.73 6.18
N PHE A 138 -5.91 10.85 5.18
CA PHE A 138 -7.10 10.82 4.34
C PHE A 138 -8.24 10.01 4.98
N TRP A 139 -7.92 8.86 5.57
CA TRP A 139 -8.93 7.87 5.96
C TRP A 139 -9.50 8.05 7.36
N GLN A 140 -8.77 8.66 8.31
CA GLN A 140 -9.26 8.79 9.69
C GLN A 140 -10.61 9.50 9.79
N PRO A 141 -10.86 10.64 9.10
CA PRO A 141 -12.17 11.28 9.13
C PRO A 141 -13.30 10.41 8.56
N ILE A 142 -12.98 9.56 7.57
CA ILE A 142 -13.94 8.60 6.98
C ILE A 142 -14.26 7.51 8.00
N TRP A 143 -13.27 6.99 8.72
CA TRP A 143 -13.46 6.01 9.80
C TRP A 143 -14.28 6.57 10.96
N ASP A 144 -14.00 7.80 11.38
CA ASP A 144 -14.76 8.47 12.44
C ASP A 144 -16.24 8.63 12.04
N TYR A 145 -16.50 8.99 10.78
CA TYR A 145 -17.85 9.09 10.24
C TYR A 145 -18.56 7.74 10.10
N ALA A 146 -17.85 6.71 9.63
CA ALA A 146 -18.42 5.37 9.50
C ALA A 146 -18.80 4.78 10.88
N ASN A 147 -17.94 4.96 11.88
CA ASN A 147 -18.12 4.41 13.23
C ASN A 147 -19.16 5.18 14.07
N ASN A 148 -19.22 6.51 13.91
CA ASN A 148 -20.15 7.36 14.66
C ASN A 148 -20.82 8.39 13.74
N PRO A 149 -21.81 8.01 12.91
CA PRO A 149 -22.44 8.93 11.96
C PRO A 149 -23.20 10.05 12.68
N SER A 150 -22.71 11.28 12.56
CA SER A 150 -23.30 12.47 13.18
C SER A 150 -22.97 13.72 12.36
N PRO A 151 -23.65 14.85 12.57
CA PRO A 151 -23.28 16.11 11.91
C PRO A 151 -21.82 16.53 12.14
N GLU A 152 -21.24 16.15 13.29
CA GLU A 152 -19.85 16.47 13.65
C GLU A 152 -18.84 15.65 12.83
N THR A 153 -19.05 14.34 12.73
CA THR A 153 -18.16 13.43 11.99
C THR A 153 -18.39 13.48 10.47
N GLU A 154 -19.58 13.86 10.02
CA GLU A 154 -19.89 14.04 8.60
C GLU A 154 -19.24 15.29 7.98
N ALA A 155 -19.14 16.38 8.75
CA ALA A 155 -18.68 17.67 8.22
C ALA A 155 -17.26 17.61 7.62
N PRO A 156 -16.26 16.94 8.25
CA PRO A 156 -14.96 16.71 7.63
C PRO A 156 -15.04 15.90 6.32
N VAL A 157 -15.87 14.86 6.27
CA VAL A 157 -16.01 14.00 5.07
C VAL A 157 -16.61 14.77 3.90
N ARG A 158 -17.58 15.66 4.15
CA ARG A 158 -18.15 16.52 3.10
C ARG A 158 -17.13 17.41 2.41
N SER A 159 -16.05 17.79 3.09
CA SER A 159 -14.99 18.61 2.49
C SER A 159 -14.26 17.87 1.34
N ALA A 160 -14.20 16.54 1.40
CA ALA A 160 -13.63 15.69 0.35
C ALA A 160 -14.45 15.71 -0.95
N LEU A 161 -15.71 16.17 -0.88
CA LEU A 161 -16.60 16.27 -2.04
C LEU A 161 -16.50 17.62 -2.77
N SER A 162 -15.66 18.54 -2.28
CA SER A 162 -15.47 19.87 -2.88
C SER A 162 -14.63 19.80 -4.14
N CYS A 163 -14.85 20.72 -5.09
CA CYS A 163 -14.00 20.85 -6.29
C CYS A 163 -12.52 21.00 -5.95
N GLN A 164 -12.19 21.71 -4.85
CA GLN A 164 -10.81 21.84 -4.38
C GLN A 164 -10.22 20.50 -3.93
N ALA A 165 -11.00 19.68 -3.23
CA ALA A 165 -10.57 18.33 -2.86
C ALA A 165 -10.42 17.43 -4.08
N VAL A 166 -11.34 17.50 -5.07
CA VAL A 166 -11.20 16.77 -6.33
C VAL A 166 -9.91 17.18 -7.06
N MET A 167 -9.66 18.48 -7.22
CA MET A 167 -8.41 18.99 -7.81
C MET A 167 -7.17 18.49 -7.05
N TRP A 168 -7.22 18.48 -5.72
CA TRP A 168 -6.12 17.96 -4.90
C TRP A 168 -5.85 16.48 -5.19
N GLN A 169 -6.87 15.62 -5.28
CA GLN A 169 -6.72 14.20 -5.60
C GLN A 169 -5.97 13.98 -6.93
N TYR A 170 -6.23 14.82 -7.91
CA TYR A 170 -5.58 14.77 -9.22
C TYR A 170 -4.11 15.26 -9.21
N GLN A 171 -3.77 16.20 -8.32
CA GLN A 171 -2.48 16.90 -8.34
C GLN A 171 -1.49 16.49 -7.25
N HIS A 172 -1.95 16.01 -6.09
CA HIS A 172 -1.06 15.69 -4.98
C HIS A 172 -0.07 14.60 -5.39
N GLY A 173 1.17 14.69 -4.89
CA GLY A 173 2.20 13.70 -5.18
C GLY A 173 2.70 13.68 -6.63
N VAL A 174 2.18 14.52 -7.53
CA VAL A 174 2.69 14.71 -8.89
C VAL A 174 3.81 15.76 -8.88
N PRO A 175 5.05 15.44 -9.30
CA PRO A 175 6.18 16.37 -9.25
C PRO A 175 5.97 17.65 -10.05
N ASP A 176 5.33 17.54 -11.21
CA ASP A 176 4.95 18.66 -12.07
C ASP A 176 3.43 18.63 -12.31
N PRO A 177 2.63 19.34 -11.50
CA PRO A 177 1.18 19.38 -11.68
C PRO A 177 0.71 20.00 -13.00
N SER A 178 1.59 20.69 -13.75
CA SER A 178 1.23 21.31 -15.04
C SER A 178 0.93 20.29 -16.14
N VAL A 179 1.29 19.02 -15.94
CA VAL A 179 0.97 17.93 -16.86
C VAL A 179 -0.47 17.44 -16.72
N ILE A 180 -1.16 17.80 -15.63
CA ILE A 180 -2.53 17.38 -15.37
C ILE A 180 -3.49 18.35 -16.05
N ASP A 181 -4.34 17.83 -16.93
CA ASP A 181 -5.35 18.62 -17.64
C ASP A 181 -6.46 19.10 -16.67
N PRO A 182 -6.66 20.42 -16.50
CA PRO A 182 -7.72 20.97 -15.64
C PRO A 182 -9.14 20.56 -16.01
N ASP A 183 -9.38 20.17 -17.27
CA ASP A 183 -10.71 19.73 -17.67
C ASP A 183 -11.13 18.43 -16.97
N THR A 184 -10.18 17.64 -16.45
CA THR A 184 -10.42 16.38 -15.74
C THR A 184 -11.16 16.59 -14.41
N TRP A 185 -10.55 17.28 -13.46
CA TRP A 185 -11.18 17.50 -12.16
C TRP A 185 -12.37 18.44 -12.27
N ASN A 186 -12.42 19.35 -13.24
CA ASN A 186 -13.60 20.18 -13.49
C ASN A 186 -14.79 19.33 -13.98
N HIS A 187 -14.54 18.36 -14.86
CA HIS A 187 -15.55 17.40 -15.31
C HIS A 187 -16.11 16.59 -14.15
N ASP A 188 -15.23 15.98 -13.35
CA ASP A 188 -15.63 15.13 -12.23
C ASP A 188 -16.30 15.93 -11.11
N ALA A 189 -15.81 17.12 -10.79
CA ALA A 189 -16.44 18.01 -9.81
C ALA A 189 -17.86 18.42 -10.24
N ALA A 190 -18.09 18.66 -11.54
CA ALA A 190 -19.43 18.98 -12.05
C ALA A 190 -20.41 17.80 -11.93
N LEU A 191 -19.94 16.58 -12.19
CA LEU A 191 -20.74 15.36 -12.03
C LEU A 191 -20.99 15.03 -10.55
N LEU A 192 -19.99 15.26 -9.71
CA LEU A 192 -20.07 15.11 -8.26
C LEU A 192 -21.08 16.08 -7.65
N ALA A 193 -21.17 17.30 -8.17
CA ALA A 193 -22.07 18.36 -7.69
C ALA A 193 -23.55 18.20 -8.13
N ARG A 194 -23.92 17.11 -8.81
CA ARG A 194 -25.32 16.83 -9.17
C ARG A 194 -26.19 16.75 -7.90
N PRO A 195 -27.43 17.26 -7.90
CA PRO A 195 -28.30 17.23 -6.72
C PRO A 195 -28.45 15.82 -6.15
N GLY A 196 -28.24 15.67 -4.83
CA GLY A 196 -28.35 14.41 -4.09
C GLY A 196 -27.14 13.48 -4.21
N ASN A 197 -26.17 13.79 -5.08
CA ASN A 197 -25.00 12.93 -5.26
C ASN A 197 -24.03 12.98 -4.07
N ASP A 198 -24.03 14.07 -3.31
CA ASP A 198 -23.31 14.16 -2.05
C ASP A 198 -23.76 13.09 -1.05
N GLN A 199 -25.05 12.81 -0.97
CA GLN A 199 -25.61 11.76 -0.11
C GLN A 199 -25.20 10.35 -0.57
N ILE A 200 -25.14 10.14 -1.90
CA ILE A 200 -24.65 8.91 -2.50
C ILE A 200 -23.18 8.67 -2.10
N GLN A 201 -22.34 9.69 -2.21
CA GLN A 201 -20.92 9.55 -1.88
C GLN A 201 -20.68 9.37 -0.38
N LEU A 202 -21.45 10.03 0.47
CA LEU A 202 -21.40 9.78 1.92
C LEU A 202 -21.81 8.34 2.28
N ALA A 203 -22.81 7.78 1.60
CA ALA A 203 -23.19 6.38 1.80
C ALA A 203 -22.05 5.43 1.41
N MET A 204 -21.42 5.65 0.25
CA MET A 204 -20.30 4.81 -0.21
C MET A 204 -19.03 4.97 0.63
N LEU A 205 -18.70 6.19 1.08
CA LEU A 205 -17.56 6.42 1.98
C LEU A 205 -17.75 5.70 3.32
N ARG A 206 -18.97 5.67 3.86
CA ARG A 206 -19.28 4.87 5.05
C ARG A 206 -19.17 3.38 4.79
N ASP A 207 -19.67 2.92 3.65
CA ASP A 207 -19.62 1.52 3.26
C ASP A 207 -18.20 1.01 2.99
N TYR A 208 -17.20 1.89 2.90
CA TYR A 208 -15.81 1.48 2.69
C TYR A 208 -15.28 0.55 3.80
N THR A 209 -15.82 0.66 5.02
CA THR A 209 -15.47 -0.26 6.12
C THR A 209 -15.86 -1.71 5.83
N SER A 210 -16.86 -1.96 4.99
CA SER A 210 -17.24 -3.33 4.57
C SER A 210 -16.11 -4.07 3.86
N ASN A 211 -15.11 -3.33 3.33
CA ASN A 211 -13.97 -3.93 2.65
C ASN A 211 -13.07 -4.73 3.58
N PHE A 212 -12.99 -4.35 4.86
CA PHE A 212 -12.22 -5.10 5.86
C PHE A 212 -12.79 -6.52 6.06
N GLU A 213 -14.11 -6.67 5.96
CA GLU A 213 -14.78 -7.97 6.13
C GLU A 213 -14.48 -8.96 4.98
N VAL A 214 -14.04 -8.46 3.83
CA VAL A 214 -13.73 -9.30 2.66
C VAL A 214 -12.25 -9.60 2.48
N TYR A 215 -11.35 -8.91 3.19
CA TYR A 215 -9.91 -9.02 2.98
C TYR A 215 -9.35 -10.41 3.27
N ASP A 216 -9.76 -11.07 4.36
CA ASP A 216 -9.29 -12.44 4.64
C ASP A 216 -9.59 -13.41 3.49
N ARG A 217 -10.80 -13.31 2.93
CA ARG A 217 -11.24 -14.11 1.78
C ARG A 217 -10.53 -13.70 0.50
N LEU A 218 -10.27 -12.41 0.31
CA LEU A 218 -9.51 -11.89 -0.82
C LEU A 218 -8.08 -12.42 -0.81
N HIS A 219 -7.42 -12.37 0.34
CA HIS A 219 -6.06 -12.89 0.51
C HIS A 219 -6.02 -14.40 0.34
N GLU A 220 -7.03 -15.13 0.83
CA GLU A 220 -7.17 -16.56 0.55
C GLU A 220 -7.32 -16.84 -0.95
N TYR A 221 -8.16 -16.07 -1.66
CA TYR A 221 -8.29 -16.16 -3.11
C TYR A 221 -6.94 -15.92 -3.80
N PHE A 222 -6.18 -14.91 -3.40
CA PHE A 222 -4.85 -14.64 -3.95
C PHE A 222 -3.89 -15.81 -3.72
N ARG A 223 -3.79 -16.31 -2.48
CA ARG A 223 -2.93 -17.46 -2.15
C ARG A 223 -3.29 -18.71 -2.96
N ASN A 224 -4.58 -19.00 -3.10
CA ASN A 224 -5.06 -20.21 -3.78
C ASN A 224 -4.98 -20.13 -5.31
N SER A 225 -5.33 -18.98 -5.89
CA SER A 225 -5.36 -18.81 -7.34
C SER A 225 -3.99 -18.49 -7.93
N GLN A 226 -3.13 -17.80 -7.17
CA GLN A 226 -1.94 -17.14 -7.68
C GLN A 226 -2.24 -16.33 -8.95
N VAL A 227 -3.42 -15.68 -8.97
CA VAL A 227 -3.87 -14.90 -10.13
C VAL A 227 -2.78 -13.89 -10.51
N PRO A 228 -2.42 -13.79 -11.81
CA PRO A 228 -1.43 -12.82 -12.23
C PRO A 228 -1.86 -11.41 -11.83
N LEU A 229 -1.03 -10.72 -11.06
CA LEU A 229 -1.30 -9.36 -10.60
C LEU A 229 -0.13 -8.43 -10.91
N MET A 230 -0.46 -7.23 -11.39
CA MET A 230 0.44 -6.09 -11.49
C MET A 230 -0.14 -4.92 -10.68
N ALA A 231 0.57 -4.52 -9.63
CA ALA A 231 0.31 -3.28 -8.91
C ALA A 231 1.12 -2.14 -9.54
N VAL A 232 0.45 -1.04 -9.88
CA VAL A 232 1.07 0.20 -10.36
C VAL A 232 0.62 1.33 -9.44
N TRP A 233 1.54 2.08 -8.85
CA TRP A 233 1.18 2.96 -7.74
C TRP A 233 1.94 4.27 -7.78
N GLY A 234 1.27 5.34 -7.36
CA GLY A 234 1.97 6.58 -7.03
C GLY A 234 2.81 6.38 -5.77
N ARG A 235 4.12 6.59 -5.87
CA ARG A 235 5.01 6.57 -4.70
C ARG A 235 4.62 7.63 -3.67
N ASN A 236 4.01 8.71 -4.13
CA ASN A 236 3.61 9.87 -3.34
C ASN A 236 2.08 9.90 -3.10
N ASP A 237 1.39 8.77 -3.31
CA ASP A 237 -0.05 8.66 -3.08
C ASP A 237 -0.36 8.82 -1.58
N GLN A 238 -1.24 9.77 -1.27
CA GLN A 238 -1.69 10.15 0.09
C GLN A 238 -3.11 9.68 0.40
N ILE A 239 -3.69 8.84 -0.46
CA ILE A 239 -4.98 8.19 -0.28
C ILE A 239 -4.72 6.71 0.01
N PHE A 240 -4.01 6.03 -0.90
CA PHE A 240 -3.49 4.69 -0.63
C PHE A 240 -1.98 4.68 -0.71
N GLY A 241 -1.31 4.45 0.41
CA GLY A 241 0.13 4.50 0.50
C GLY A 241 0.81 3.38 -0.31
N PRO A 242 2.08 3.57 -0.73
CA PRO A 242 2.83 2.59 -1.52
C PRO A 242 3.01 1.23 -0.82
N VAL A 243 2.87 1.19 0.51
CA VAL A 243 2.87 -0.06 1.30
C VAL A 243 1.71 -0.97 0.88
N GLY A 244 0.55 -0.41 0.50
CA GLY A 244 -0.58 -1.20 -0.02
C GLY A 244 -0.25 -1.92 -1.33
N ALA A 245 0.59 -1.32 -2.19
CA ALA A 245 1.06 -1.96 -3.42
C ALA A 245 1.99 -3.15 -3.11
N LEU A 246 2.89 -2.99 -2.15
CA LEU A 246 3.84 -4.02 -1.72
C LEU A 246 3.14 -5.18 -1.02
N ALA A 247 2.04 -4.91 -0.31
CA ALA A 247 1.31 -5.92 0.45
C ALA A 247 0.75 -7.06 -0.41
N PHE A 248 0.47 -6.82 -1.71
CA PHE A 248 0.07 -7.89 -2.63
C PHE A 248 1.12 -9.02 -2.76
N GLN A 249 2.40 -8.71 -2.54
CA GLN A 249 3.49 -9.71 -2.61
C GLN A 249 3.50 -10.67 -1.42
N VAL A 250 2.72 -10.39 -0.36
CA VAL A 250 2.55 -11.30 0.77
C VAL A 250 1.81 -12.58 0.32
N ASP A 251 0.79 -12.42 -0.54
CA ASP A 251 -0.08 -13.52 -0.96
C ASP A 251 0.16 -13.99 -2.41
N LEU A 252 0.75 -13.14 -3.24
CA LEU A 252 1.05 -13.42 -4.66
C LEU A 252 2.56 -13.34 -4.90
N VAL A 253 3.21 -14.49 -4.99
CA VAL A 253 4.69 -14.55 -5.08
C VAL A 253 5.25 -13.90 -6.34
N ASP A 254 4.47 -13.91 -7.42
CA ASP A 254 4.84 -13.34 -8.73
C ASP A 254 4.18 -11.98 -8.99
N ALA A 255 3.62 -11.32 -7.97
CA ALA A 255 3.04 -9.99 -8.14
C ALA A 255 4.10 -8.96 -8.55
N GLU A 256 3.84 -8.28 -9.67
CA GLU A 256 4.68 -7.20 -10.16
C GLU A 256 4.29 -5.89 -9.48
N VAL A 257 5.23 -5.19 -8.86
CA VAL A 257 4.97 -3.89 -8.21
C VAL A 257 5.78 -2.79 -8.88
N HIS A 258 5.10 -1.75 -9.35
CA HIS A 258 5.68 -0.61 -10.05
C HIS A 258 5.31 0.70 -9.34
N LEU A 259 6.24 1.26 -8.56
CA LEU A 259 6.06 2.56 -7.90
C LEU A 259 6.60 3.69 -8.78
N LEU A 260 5.71 4.55 -9.28
CA LEU A 260 6.01 5.70 -10.12
C LEU A 260 6.06 7.00 -9.30
N ASP A 261 6.83 7.99 -9.75
CA ASP A 261 6.94 9.30 -9.08
C ASP A 261 5.70 10.16 -9.36
N GLY A 262 4.57 9.76 -8.77
CA GLY A 262 3.26 10.37 -8.96
C GLY A 262 2.35 10.13 -7.76
N GLY A 263 1.14 10.70 -7.85
CA GLY A 263 0.08 10.55 -6.86
C GLY A 263 -0.97 9.51 -7.24
N HIS A 264 -2.21 9.78 -6.87
CA HIS A 264 -3.32 8.84 -6.97
C HIS A 264 -3.79 8.60 -8.42
N PHE A 265 -4.09 9.67 -9.16
CA PHE A 265 -4.54 9.61 -10.56
C PHE A 265 -3.35 9.44 -11.54
N LEU A 266 -2.66 8.31 -11.46
CA LEU A 266 -1.47 8.04 -12.27
C LEU A 266 -1.70 8.13 -13.77
N LEU A 267 -2.89 7.78 -14.29
CA LEU A 267 -3.16 7.88 -15.73
C LEU A 267 -3.09 9.31 -16.27
N GLU A 268 -3.27 10.33 -15.43
CA GLU A 268 -3.22 11.73 -15.87
C GLU A 268 -1.80 12.28 -15.94
N SER A 269 -0.85 11.71 -15.20
CA SER A 269 0.57 12.12 -15.21
C SER A 269 1.50 11.14 -15.92
N HIS A 270 1.16 9.85 -15.92
CA HIS A 270 2.03 8.74 -16.32
C HIS A 270 1.38 7.80 -17.34
N LEU A 271 0.41 8.27 -18.12
CA LEU A 271 -0.35 7.45 -19.09
C LEU A 271 0.52 6.52 -19.93
N SER A 272 1.58 7.04 -20.54
CA SER A 272 2.44 6.25 -21.43
C SER A 272 3.14 5.12 -20.67
N ALA A 273 3.72 5.44 -19.51
CA ALA A 273 4.44 4.47 -18.70
C ALA A 273 3.50 3.38 -18.15
N VAL A 274 2.32 3.77 -17.66
CA VAL A 274 1.32 2.81 -17.17
C VAL A 274 0.77 1.97 -18.32
N GLY A 275 0.38 2.60 -19.44
CA GLY A 275 -0.17 1.93 -20.61
C GLY A 275 0.79 0.90 -21.21
N GLU A 276 2.07 1.22 -21.36
CA GLU A 276 3.09 0.28 -21.84
C GLU A 276 3.24 -0.93 -20.91
N ARG A 277 3.26 -0.71 -19.60
CA ARG A 277 3.33 -1.80 -18.60
C ARG A 277 2.12 -2.70 -18.66
N VAL A 278 0.91 -2.13 -18.74
CA VAL A 278 -0.34 -2.89 -18.88
C VAL A 278 -0.32 -3.75 -20.14
N LYS A 279 0.06 -3.17 -21.29
CA LYS A 279 0.18 -3.93 -22.56
C LYS A 279 1.19 -5.07 -22.45
N GLY A 280 2.36 -4.80 -21.86
CA GLY A 280 3.40 -5.80 -21.65
C GLY A 280 2.93 -6.94 -20.76
N PHE A 281 2.40 -6.61 -19.58
CA PHE A 281 1.89 -7.55 -18.60
C PHE A 281 0.81 -8.46 -19.19
N LEU A 282 -0.28 -7.89 -19.71
CA LEU A 282 -1.38 -8.67 -20.29
C LEU A 282 -0.94 -9.47 -21.52
N GLY A 283 -0.06 -8.91 -22.34
CA GLY A 283 0.50 -9.57 -23.52
C GLY A 283 1.36 -10.80 -23.17
N HIS A 284 2.17 -10.73 -22.12
CA HIS A 284 2.98 -11.85 -21.64
C HIS A 284 2.11 -12.98 -21.06
N LYS A 285 1.12 -12.64 -20.23
CA LYS A 285 0.24 -13.64 -19.61
C LYS A 285 -0.61 -14.37 -20.66
N ARG A 286 -1.08 -13.67 -21.70
CA ARG A 286 -1.76 -14.31 -22.84
C ARG A 286 -0.86 -15.32 -23.57
N LYS A 287 0.41 -14.98 -23.81
CA LYS A 287 1.37 -15.90 -24.46
C LYS A 287 1.65 -17.12 -23.59
N ALA A 288 1.80 -16.94 -22.28
CA ALA A 288 2.00 -18.03 -21.33
C ALA A 288 0.80 -19.00 -21.29
N ALA A 289 -0.43 -18.46 -21.22
CA ALA A 289 -1.65 -19.26 -21.26
C ALA A 289 -1.79 -20.06 -22.58
N ALA A 290 -1.51 -19.43 -23.72
CA ALA A 290 -1.53 -20.10 -25.02
C ALA A 290 -0.47 -21.22 -25.12
N ALA A 291 0.73 -21.00 -24.57
CA ALA A 291 1.77 -22.03 -24.52
C ALA A 291 1.38 -23.21 -23.62
N ALA A 292 0.81 -22.94 -22.45
CA ALA A 292 0.32 -23.98 -21.54
C ALA A 292 -0.80 -24.82 -22.19
N ALA A 293 -1.75 -24.18 -22.88
CA ALA A 293 -2.82 -24.87 -23.60
C ALA A 293 -2.27 -25.77 -24.74
N LEU A 294 -1.24 -25.31 -25.46
CA LEU A 294 -0.58 -26.11 -26.50
C LEU A 294 0.09 -27.36 -25.92
N VAL A 295 0.80 -27.23 -24.79
CA VAL A 295 1.45 -28.36 -24.11
C VAL A 295 0.41 -29.36 -23.59
N ALA A 296 -0.68 -28.87 -22.98
CA ALA A 296 -1.78 -29.72 -22.52
C ALA A 296 -2.47 -30.46 -23.69
N GLY A 297 -2.65 -29.79 -24.83
CA GLY A 297 -3.21 -30.39 -26.05
C GLY A 297 -2.31 -31.46 -26.68
N ILE A 298 -0.98 -31.29 -26.62
CA ILE A 298 -0.01 -32.30 -27.05
C ILE A 298 -0.03 -33.52 -26.12
N ALA A 299 -0.15 -33.31 -24.81
CA ALA A 299 -0.23 -34.40 -23.83
C ALA A 299 -1.54 -35.23 -23.93
N ALA A 300 -2.61 -34.65 -24.51
CA ALA A 300 -3.90 -35.30 -24.69
C ALA A 300 -4.08 -36.01 -26.07
N GLY A 301 -3.05 -36.03 -26.93
CA GLY A 301 -3.05 -36.80 -28.18
C GLY A 301 -3.01 -38.33 -27.93
N PRO A 302 -3.43 -39.18 -28.90
CA PRO A 302 -3.62 -40.60 -28.65
C PRO A 302 -2.29 -41.28 -28.32
N ILE A 303 -2.18 -41.77 -27.09
CA ILE A 303 -1.04 -42.55 -26.62
C ILE A 303 -1.07 -43.91 -27.32
N ALA A 304 -0.42 -44.00 -28.48
CA ALA A 304 0.05 -45.28 -29.01
C ALA A 304 1.25 -45.70 -28.17
N GLY A 305 1.04 -46.74 -27.36
CA GLY A 305 1.97 -47.16 -26.32
C GLY A 305 3.34 -47.58 -26.84
N THR A 306 4.35 -47.33 -26.02
CA THR A 306 5.36 -48.34 -25.67
C THR A 306 5.97 -47.94 -24.33
N ALA A 307 5.88 -48.87 -23.38
CA ALA A 307 6.47 -48.76 -22.07
C ALA A 307 8.00 -48.89 -22.18
N ALA A 308 8.73 -47.99 -21.53
CA ALA A 308 10.13 -48.20 -21.18
C ALA A 308 10.33 -47.83 -19.71
N THR A 309 10.73 -48.86 -18.98
CA THR A 309 10.99 -48.97 -17.54
C THR A 309 11.96 -47.95 -16.99
N ALA A 310 11.65 -47.46 -15.79
CA ALA A 310 12.55 -46.72 -14.91
C ALA A 310 13.74 -47.56 -14.44
N SER A 311 14.91 -46.93 -14.31
CA SER A 311 16.01 -47.40 -13.46
C SER A 311 16.66 -46.19 -12.81
N ALA A 312 16.63 -46.20 -11.48
CA ALA A 312 17.30 -45.25 -10.60
C ALA A 312 18.73 -45.71 -10.33
N ALA A 313 19.68 -44.77 -10.35
CA ALA A 313 21.00 -44.92 -9.73
C ALA A 313 21.47 -43.55 -9.18
N PRO A 314 22.17 -43.51 -8.03
CA PRO A 314 22.46 -42.29 -7.27
C PRO A 314 23.71 -41.56 -7.77
N PRO A 315 23.95 -40.29 -7.38
CA PRO A 315 25.14 -39.55 -7.81
C PRO A 315 26.35 -39.85 -6.92
N PRO A 316 27.58 -39.75 -7.44
CA PRO A 316 28.80 -39.80 -6.64
C PRO A 316 29.18 -38.41 -6.10
N ASP A 317 29.76 -38.47 -4.92
CA ASP A 317 30.39 -37.39 -4.15
C ASP A 317 31.75 -37.00 -4.75
N ALA A 318 32.00 -35.70 -4.94
CA ALA A 318 33.35 -35.09 -5.03
C ALA A 318 33.25 -33.56 -5.18
N GLY A 319 33.67 -32.81 -4.15
CA GLY A 319 33.98 -31.38 -4.24
C GLY A 319 35.27 -31.11 -5.04
N PRO A 320 35.60 -29.82 -5.28
CA PRO A 320 36.74 -29.30 -4.52
C PRO A 320 36.68 -27.82 -4.10
N ALA A 321 37.45 -27.57 -3.03
CA ALA A 321 38.30 -26.42 -2.74
C ALA A 321 37.67 -25.04 -2.45
N VAL A 322 37.46 -24.82 -1.15
CA VAL A 322 37.46 -23.50 -0.50
C VAL A 322 38.91 -23.09 -0.23
N THR A 323 39.32 -21.94 -0.72
CA THR A 323 40.62 -21.34 -0.42
C THR A 323 40.56 -20.62 0.92
N GLN A 324 41.41 -21.03 1.86
CA GLN A 324 41.63 -20.39 3.15
C GLN A 324 42.45 -19.09 2.97
N THR A 325 42.11 -18.06 3.76
CA THR A 325 43.12 -17.20 4.36
C THR A 325 42.74 -16.83 5.80
N SER A 326 43.55 -17.39 6.71
CA SER A 326 44.06 -16.85 7.97
C SER A 326 43.11 -16.39 9.07
N ASN A 327 43.01 -17.26 10.08
CA ASN A 327 42.76 -16.95 11.48
C ASN A 327 43.74 -15.93 12.05
N THR A 328 43.21 -14.98 12.82
CA THR A 328 43.84 -14.47 14.05
C THR A 328 42.78 -14.31 15.13
N SER A 329 43.02 -14.87 16.30
CA SER A 329 42.34 -14.59 17.58
C SER A 329 43.29 -15.00 18.71
N PRO A 330 43.12 -14.54 19.95
CA PRO A 330 42.38 -13.37 20.42
C PRO A 330 43.30 -12.41 21.21
N ASP A 331 43.04 -11.10 21.17
CA ASP A 331 43.58 -10.20 22.20
C ASP A 331 42.45 -9.79 23.15
N SER A 332 42.68 -10.10 24.41
CA SER A 332 41.76 -9.94 25.53
C SER A 332 41.88 -8.51 26.06
N GLY A 333 40.93 -7.68 25.66
CA GLY A 333 40.72 -6.33 26.18
C GLY A 333 39.58 -5.69 25.42
N THR A 334 38.34 -5.81 25.93
CA THR A 334 37.17 -5.17 25.34
C THR A 334 37.24 -3.66 25.52
N HIS A 335 38.06 -2.99 24.72
CA HIS A 335 37.78 -1.62 24.33
C HIS A 335 36.70 -1.70 23.25
N MET A 336 35.43 -1.57 23.65
CA MET A 336 34.37 -1.28 22.69
C MET A 336 34.80 -0.02 21.95
N ASN A 337 35.11 -0.13 20.65
CA ASN A 337 35.51 1.02 19.86
C ASN A 337 34.37 2.04 19.89
N VAL A 338 34.62 3.20 20.52
CA VAL A 338 33.66 4.29 20.61
C VAL A 338 33.28 4.71 19.17
N PRO A 339 31.98 4.72 18.80
CA PRO A 339 31.55 5.12 17.47
C PRO A 339 32.00 6.55 17.15
N SER A 340 32.49 6.74 15.92
CA SER A 340 32.80 8.08 15.41
C SER A 340 31.52 8.87 15.11
N GLN A 341 31.63 10.19 15.04
CA GLN A 341 30.52 11.07 14.69
C GLN A 341 29.91 10.71 13.33
N GLN A 342 30.71 10.30 12.35
CA GLN A 342 30.23 9.88 11.03
C GLN A 342 29.43 8.57 11.08
N GLN A 343 29.72 7.66 12.02
CA GLN A 343 28.96 6.42 12.19
C GLN A 343 27.63 6.63 12.92
N LEU A 344 27.53 7.69 13.73
CA LEU A 344 26.30 8.08 14.42
C LEU A 344 25.43 8.96 13.50
N MET A 345 26.04 9.91 12.81
CA MET A 345 25.41 10.95 11.99
C MET A 345 26.15 11.11 10.63
N PRO A 346 25.99 10.17 9.67
CA PRO A 346 26.59 10.24 8.34
C PRO A 346 26.23 11.48 7.53
N MET A 347 25.13 12.16 7.85
CA MET A 347 24.73 13.42 7.21
C MET A 347 25.44 14.65 7.78
N GLY A 348 26.33 14.45 8.77
CA GLY A 348 27.00 15.51 9.51
C GLY A 348 26.26 15.90 10.79
N ALA A 349 26.89 16.76 11.60
CA ALA A 349 26.26 17.29 12.79
C ALA A 349 25.04 18.16 12.40
N PRO A 350 23.90 18.01 13.09
CA PRO A 350 22.74 18.85 12.82
C PRO A 350 23.01 20.31 13.21
N ASP A 351 22.28 21.25 12.59
CA ASP A 351 22.32 22.65 12.98
C ASP A 351 21.87 22.79 14.45
N ALA A 352 22.73 23.36 15.30
CA ALA A 352 22.45 23.52 16.72
C ALA A 352 21.17 24.33 17.00
N SER A 353 20.77 25.22 16.08
CA SER A 353 19.53 26.02 16.22
C SER A 353 18.25 25.22 16.02
N THR A 354 18.34 24.01 15.45
CA THR A 354 17.21 23.11 15.22
C THR A 354 17.16 21.94 16.21
N GLN A 355 18.15 21.84 17.11
CA GLN A 355 18.22 20.78 18.11
C GLN A 355 17.48 21.16 19.40
N SER A 356 16.71 20.19 19.91
CA SER A 356 16.06 20.24 21.22
C SER A 356 16.86 19.42 22.22
N SER A 357 16.71 19.76 23.51
CA SER A 357 17.34 19.04 24.61
C SER A 357 16.37 18.88 25.77
N LEU A 358 16.39 17.71 26.39
CA LEU A 358 15.64 17.38 27.61
C LEU A 358 16.60 17.10 28.76
N ASN A 359 16.21 17.51 29.97
CA ASN A 359 16.83 16.98 31.17
C ASN A 359 16.20 15.62 31.46
N LEU A 360 16.97 14.55 31.25
CA LEU A 360 16.51 13.17 31.41
C LEU A 360 16.78 12.66 32.83
N ASP A 361 15.82 11.93 33.39
CA ASP A 361 16.02 11.19 34.63
C ASP A 361 16.67 9.82 34.38
N SER A 362 17.00 9.10 35.46
CA SER A 362 17.65 7.79 35.37
C SER A 362 16.80 6.73 34.67
N SER A 363 15.47 6.82 34.74
CA SER A 363 14.55 5.88 34.07
C SER A 363 14.57 6.09 32.56
N GLN A 364 14.50 7.35 32.11
CA GLN A 364 14.58 7.71 30.70
C GLN A 364 15.92 7.33 30.08
N ILE A 365 17.02 7.50 30.84
CA ILE A 365 18.36 7.08 30.40
C ILE A 365 18.44 5.54 30.30
N ALA A 366 17.91 4.80 31.28
CA ALA A 366 17.85 3.34 31.22
C ALA A 366 17.01 2.83 30.03
N ASN A 367 15.91 3.51 29.68
CA ASN A 367 15.12 3.21 28.50
C ASN A 367 15.92 3.44 27.20
N ALA A 368 16.66 4.55 27.10
CA ALA A 368 17.55 4.79 25.96
C ALA A 368 18.63 3.70 25.83
N HIS A 369 19.25 3.29 26.94
CA HIS A 369 20.21 2.19 26.96
C HIS A 369 19.58 0.85 26.55
N SER A 370 18.32 0.61 26.89
CA SER A 370 17.58 -0.58 26.45
C SER A 370 17.37 -0.60 24.93
N ILE A 371 17.08 0.55 24.33
CA ILE A 371 17.00 0.70 22.86
C ILE A 371 18.36 0.41 22.21
N VAL A 372 19.45 0.94 22.77
CA VAL A 372 20.82 0.69 22.28
C VAL A 372 21.19 -0.78 22.40
N ALA A 373 20.85 -1.43 23.52
CA ALA A 373 21.08 -2.86 23.73
C ALA A 373 20.34 -3.72 22.69
N ALA A 374 19.10 -3.37 22.34
CA ALA A 374 18.34 -4.05 21.29
C ALA A 374 19.02 -3.92 19.91
N ALA A 375 19.49 -2.73 19.53
CA ALA A 375 20.23 -2.52 18.29
C ALA A 375 21.53 -3.34 18.23
N ASN A 376 22.28 -3.37 19.34
CA ASN A 376 23.50 -4.16 19.46
C ASN A 376 23.22 -5.67 19.37
N ALA A 377 22.14 -6.16 20.02
CA ALA A 377 21.73 -7.55 19.96
C ALA A 377 21.33 -8.00 18.54
N MET A 378 20.87 -7.06 17.71
CA MET A 378 20.57 -7.28 16.29
C MET A 378 21.79 -7.08 15.37
N HIS A 379 22.97 -6.77 15.91
CA HIS A 379 24.20 -6.45 15.16
C HIS A 379 24.03 -5.30 14.16
N LEU A 380 23.18 -4.31 14.49
CA LEU A 380 22.95 -3.13 13.67
C LEU A 380 24.02 -2.06 13.90
N PRO A 381 24.32 -1.19 12.91
CA PRO A 381 25.29 -0.12 13.09
C PRO A 381 24.78 0.93 14.10
N PRO A 382 25.68 1.70 14.74
CA PRO A 382 25.31 2.69 15.77
C PRO A 382 24.22 3.69 15.36
N ARG A 383 24.16 4.06 14.07
CA ARG A 383 23.09 4.91 13.52
C ARG A 383 21.68 4.35 13.76
N ALA A 384 21.48 3.04 13.72
CA ALA A 384 20.17 2.44 14.01
C ALA A 384 19.69 2.79 15.42
N ALA A 385 20.62 2.76 16.39
CA ALA A 385 20.34 3.14 17.76
C ALA A 385 20.06 4.65 17.88
N VAL A 386 20.79 5.50 17.16
CA VAL A 386 20.52 6.95 17.13
C VAL A 386 19.11 7.23 16.60
N ILE A 387 18.72 6.62 15.48
CA ILE A 387 17.38 6.78 14.90
C ILE A 387 16.33 6.32 15.90
N ALA A 388 16.47 5.12 16.47
CA ALA A 388 15.49 4.57 17.41
C ALA A 388 15.35 5.40 18.70
N VAL A 389 16.47 5.88 19.27
CA VAL A 389 16.45 6.75 20.46
C VAL A 389 15.79 8.09 20.13
N ALA A 390 16.14 8.73 19.01
CA ALA A 390 15.52 9.99 18.58
C ALA A 390 14.01 9.83 18.32
N THR A 391 13.59 8.70 17.75
CA THR A 391 12.18 8.35 17.58
C THR A 391 11.46 8.29 18.92
N SER A 392 11.97 7.50 19.88
CA SER A 392 11.34 7.38 21.20
C SER A 392 11.36 8.70 21.99
N MET A 393 12.39 9.53 21.82
CA MET A 393 12.43 10.89 22.34
C MET A 393 11.33 11.78 21.75
N GLN A 394 11.01 11.63 20.47
CA GLN A 394 9.91 12.39 19.87
C GLN A 394 8.56 11.90 20.39
N GLU A 395 8.33 10.59 20.37
CA GLU A 395 7.03 9.97 20.72
C GLU A 395 6.67 10.13 22.20
N THR A 396 7.61 9.85 23.11
CA THR A 396 7.30 9.72 24.55
C THR A 396 8.26 10.44 25.48
N LYS A 397 9.26 11.14 24.92
CA LYS A 397 10.38 11.66 25.68
C LYS A 397 11.10 10.55 26.45
N LEU A 398 11.23 9.35 25.84
CA LEU A 398 11.81 8.14 26.46
C LEU A 398 11.04 7.61 27.68
N THR A 399 9.76 7.96 27.82
CA THR A 399 8.90 7.46 28.90
C THR A 399 8.19 6.20 28.42
N ASN A 400 8.39 5.07 29.12
CA ASN A 400 7.70 3.83 28.77
C ASN A 400 6.27 3.84 29.35
N TYR A 401 5.29 4.20 28.52
CA TYR A 401 3.89 4.24 28.95
C TYR A 401 3.27 2.84 28.99
N GLY A 402 2.70 2.48 30.14
CA GLY A 402 1.97 1.23 30.32
C GLY A 402 0.58 1.23 29.66
N ASN A 403 -0.13 0.11 29.74
CA ASN A 403 -1.52 0.03 29.30
C ASN A 403 -2.44 0.83 30.25
N LEU A 404 -2.89 2.01 29.81
CA LEU A 404 -3.76 2.91 30.57
C LEU A 404 -5.25 2.50 30.53
N GLY A 405 -5.59 1.35 29.94
CA GLY A 405 -6.97 0.86 29.84
C GLY A 405 -7.86 1.74 28.95
N GLY A 406 -9.17 1.73 29.18
CA GLY A 406 -10.17 2.42 28.35
C GLY A 406 -10.15 3.96 28.37
N ALA A 407 -9.14 4.58 28.99
CA ALA A 407 -8.88 6.02 28.93
C ALA A 407 -7.81 6.38 27.88
N ASN A 408 -7.25 5.39 27.19
CA ASN A 408 -6.32 5.57 26.08
C ASN A 408 -7.12 5.53 24.77
N ASP A 409 -7.39 6.69 24.19
CA ASP A 409 -8.21 6.88 22.99
C ASP A 409 -7.59 6.32 21.70
N HIS A 410 -6.33 5.85 21.76
CA HIS A 410 -5.56 5.47 20.58
C HIS A 410 -4.76 4.17 20.68
N ASP A 411 -4.96 3.35 21.71
CA ASP A 411 -4.27 2.06 21.99
C ASP A 411 -2.72 2.05 21.86
N SER A 412 -2.09 3.23 21.71
CA SER A 412 -0.66 3.43 21.63
C SER A 412 0.02 3.16 22.97
N LEU A 413 1.10 2.38 22.94
CA LEU A 413 1.78 1.87 24.13
C LEU A 413 3.29 2.02 24.02
N GLY A 414 3.92 2.05 25.18
CA GLY A 414 5.36 1.94 25.35
C GLY A 414 6.17 3.10 24.77
N LEU A 415 7.49 2.89 24.70
CA LEU A 415 8.50 3.88 24.32
C LEU A 415 8.28 4.55 22.96
N PHE A 416 7.60 3.85 22.06
CA PHE A 416 7.45 4.22 20.66
C PHE A 416 6.00 4.56 20.30
N GLN A 417 5.07 4.56 21.26
CA GLN A 417 3.63 4.74 21.01
C GLN A 417 3.06 3.78 19.94
N GLN A 418 3.65 2.59 19.85
CA GLN A 418 3.24 1.53 18.93
C GLN A 418 1.87 0.99 19.33
N ARG A 419 1.09 0.56 18.33
CA ARG A 419 -0.28 0.12 18.54
C ARG A 419 -0.42 -1.39 18.32
N PRO A 420 -1.02 -2.13 19.25
CA PRO A 420 -1.45 -3.50 18.99
C PRO A 420 -2.38 -3.60 17.79
N SER A 421 -3.30 -2.63 17.64
CA SER A 421 -4.21 -2.54 16.50
C SER A 421 -3.49 -2.42 15.16
N SER A 422 -2.28 -1.86 15.12
CA SER A 422 -1.46 -1.74 13.90
C SER A 422 -0.45 -2.89 13.75
N GLY A 423 -0.62 -4.00 14.48
CA GLY A 423 0.15 -5.23 14.30
C GLY A 423 1.56 -5.21 14.91
N TRP A 424 1.91 -4.21 15.73
CA TRP A 424 3.25 -4.11 16.32
C TRP A 424 3.55 -5.17 17.39
N GLY A 425 2.52 -5.77 18.00
CA GLY A 425 2.63 -6.75 19.08
C GLY A 425 1.46 -6.67 20.06
N SER A 426 1.40 -7.56 21.04
CA SER A 426 0.41 -7.48 22.13
C SER A 426 0.71 -6.31 23.08
N PRO A 427 -0.26 -5.83 23.88
CA PRO A 427 -0.01 -4.78 24.87
C PRO A 427 1.16 -5.07 25.82
N ASP A 428 1.28 -6.32 26.29
CA ASP A 428 2.38 -6.75 27.16
C ASP A 428 3.74 -6.69 26.44
N GLN A 429 3.74 -7.03 25.14
CA GLN A 429 4.95 -6.94 24.31
C GLN A 429 5.34 -5.47 24.04
N LEU A 430 4.38 -4.59 23.77
CA LEU A 430 4.68 -3.19 23.45
C LEU A 430 5.07 -2.36 24.67
N THR A 431 4.70 -2.79 25.86
CA THR A 431 5.16 -2.20 27.13
C THR A 431 6.49 -2.76 27.61
N ASP A 432 7.05 -3.78 26.94
CA ASP A 432 8.43 -4.24 27.12
C ASP A 432 9.40 -3.42 26.24
N PRO A 433 10.32 -2.63 26.84
CA PRO A 433 11.25 -1.79 26.08
C PRO A 433 12.09 -2.54 25.05
N THR A 434 12.49 -3.78 25.36
CA THR A 434 13.36 -4.57 24.49
C THR A 434 12.60 -5.04 23.26
N TYR A 435 11.38 -5.55 23.46
CA TYR A 435 10.52 -5.97 22.36
C TYR A 435 10.15 -4.77 21.48
N ALA A 436 9.66 -3.68 22.07
CA ALA A 436 9.24 -2.49 21.33
C ALA A 436 10.38 -1.91 20.47
N ALA A 437 11.58 -1.80 21.05
CA ALA A 437 12.78 -1.37 20.32
C ALA A 437 13.16 -2.36 19.21
N THR A 438 13.14 -3.67 19.49
CA THR A 438 13.45 -4.70 18.49
C THR A 438 12.47 -4.67 17.33
N ALA A 439 11.18 -4.48 17.61
CA ALA A 439 10.14 -4.37 16.58
C ALA A 439 10.38 -3.14 15.70
N PHE A 440 10.64 -1.97 16.31
CA PHE A 440 10.98 -0.75 15.58
C PHE A 440 12.21 -0.94 14.69
N LEU A 441 13.29 -1.50 15.24
CA LEU A 441 14.53 -1.73 14.51
C LEU A 441 14.37 -2.73 13.36
N LYS A 442 13.55 -3.78 13.53
CA LYS A 442 13.19 -4.68 12.43
C LYS A 442 12.51 -3.93 11.29
N ALA A 443 11.51 -3.10 11.60
CA ALA A 443 10.84 -2.28 10.60
C ALA A 443 11.79 -1.28 9.93
N LEU A 444 12.67 -0.62 10.70
CA LEU A 444 13.70 0.29 10.17
C LEU A 444 14.60 -0.38 9.13
N THR A 445 15.03 -1.62 9.39
CA THR A 445 15.90 -2.34 8.43
C THR A 445 15.22 -2.70 7.11
N GLN A 446 13.88 -2.63 7.04
CA GLN A 446 13.14 -2.83 5.80
C GLN A 446 13.03 -1.56 4.95
N VAL A 447 13.41 -0.39 5.48
CA VAL A 447 13.35 0.90 4.76
C VAL A 447 14.60 1.05 3.88
N PRO A 448 14.50 1.06 2.53
CA PRO A 448 15.67 1.15 1.68
C PRO A 448 16.46 2.44 1.90
N GLY A 449 17.76 2.33 2.20
CA GLY A 449 18.66 3.47 2.42
C GLY A 449 18.49 4.18 3.77
N TRP A 450 17.80 3.55 4.75
CA TRP A 450 17.56 4.12 6.08
C TRP A 450 18.84 4.62 6.79
N ASP A 451 19.96 3.98 6.50
CA ASP A 451 21.28 4.26 7.07
C ASP A 451 21.97 5.47 6.43
N THR A 452 21.50 5.93 5.28
CA THR A 452 22.11 7.05 4.53
C THR A 452 21.15 8.23 4.28
N MET A 453 19.85 8.07 4.56
CA MET A 453 18.87 9.15 4.47
C MET A 453 18.81 9.99 5.76
N PRO A 454 18.20 11.20 5.75
CA PRO A 454 17.94 11.98 6.96
C PRO A 454 17.22 11.17 8.05
N LEU A 455 17.58 11.41 9.33
CA LEU A 455 17.01 10.67 10.46
C LEU A 455 15.48 10.74 10.49
N THR A 456 14.94 11.93 10.24
CA THR A 456 13.49 12.18 10.15
C THR A 456 12.82 11.30 9.13
N ASP A 457 13.40 11.16 7.93
CA ASP A 457 12.81 10.37 6.86
C ASP A 457 12.81 8.88 7.23
N ALA A 458 13.91 8.40 7.81
CA ALA A 458 14.02 7.02 8.26
C ALA A 458 13.03 6.70 9.40
N ALA A 459 12.94 7.57 10.41
CA ALA A 459 12.04 7.42 11.55
C ALA A 459 10.56 7.52 11.13
N GLN A 460 10.22 8.50 10.30
CA GLN A 460 8.85 8.72 9.85
C GLN A 460 8.35 7.61 8.94
N THR A 461 9.22 7.04 8.10
CA THR A 461 8.85 5.88 7.28
C THR A 461 8.46 4.68 8.14
N VAL A 462 9.00 4.56 9.36
CA VAL A 462 8.70 3.47 10.29
C VAL A 462 7.51 3.79 11.20
N GLN A 463 7.44 4.97 11.80
CA GLN A 463 6.41 5.33 12.79
C GLN A 463 5.12 5.87 12.19
N VAL A 464 5.18 6.56 11.05
CA VAL A 464 4.02 7.23 10.45
C VAL A 464 3.29 8.14 11.48
N SER A 465 4.05 8.95 12.21
CA SER A 465 3.53 9.84 13.26
C SER A 465 3.00 11.17 12.68
N ALA A 466 2.07 11.81 13.40
CA ALA A 466 1.49 13.11 13.02
C ALA A 466 2.48 14.28 13.12
N PHE A 467 3.64 14.08 13.77
CA PHE A 467 4.72 15.07 13.91
C PHE A 467 6.01 14.61 13.23
N GLY A 468 5.85 13.94 12.08
CA GLY A 468 6.91 13.24 11.39
C GLY A 468 8.12 14.07 10.99
N ASP A 469 7.99 15.39 10.90
CA ASP A 469 9.07 16.34 10.60
C ASP A 469 10.01 16.61 11.79
N ARG A 470 9.67 16.11 12.99
CA ARG A 470 10.28 16.55 14.25
C ARG A 470 11.29 15.59 14.87
N TYR A 471 11.64 14.48 14.23
CA TYR A 471 12.61 13.54 14.82
C TYR A 471 14.04 14.09 14.84
N ALA A 472 14.47 14.74 13.75
CA ALA A 472 15.84 15.28 13.63
C ALA A 472 16.21 16.30 14.71
N GLN A 473 15.24 16.94 15.38
CA GLN A 473 15.56 17.84 16.50
C GLN A 473 16.22 17.11 17.68
N TRP A 474 16.11 15.79 17.75
CA TRP A 474 16.68 14.97 18.83
C TRP A 474 17.99 14.28 18.44
N GLU A 475 18.46 14.44 17.20
CA GLU A 475 19.58 13.66 16.64
C GLU A 475 20.87 13.82 17.46
N GLN A 476 21.18 15.04 17.92
CA GLN A 476 22.37 15.29 18.74
C GLN A 476 22.28 14.64 20.12
N GLN A 477 21.16 14.82 20.84
CA GLN A 477 20.99 14.24 22.18
C GLN A 477 20.89 12.71 22.12
N ALA A 478 20.26 12.15 21.08
CA ALA A 478 20.22 10.72 20.83
C ALA A 478 21.63 10.16 20.59
N SER A 479 22.45 10.82 19.78
CA SER A 479 23.86 10.47 19.56
C SER A 479 24.66 10.44 20.88
N ASP A 480 24.46 11.44 21.74
CA ASP A 480 25.12 11.52 23.06
C ASP A 480 24.70 10.38 24.00
N LEU A 481 23.43 9.97 23.97
CA LEU A 481 22.93 8.81 24.71
C LEU A 481 23.51 7.49 24.17
N VAL A 482 23.64 7.33 22.85
CA VAL A 482 24.32 6.16 22.28
C VAL A 482 25.77 6.10 22.75
N LEU A 483 26.51 7.22 22.71
CA LEU A 483 27.89 7.30 23.19
C LEU A 483 28.05 6.94 24.68
N SER A 484 27.06 7.25 25.51
CA SER A 484 27.12 6.94 26.94
C SER A 484 27.23 5.45 27.26
N THR A 485 26.68 4.58 26.39
CA THR A 485 26.84 3.12 26.51
C THR A 485 28.27 2.63 26.28
N TYR A 486 29.13 3.52 25.78
CA TYR A 486 30.58 3.32 25.61
C TYR A 486 31.39 4.10 26.65
N HIS A 487 30.76 4.62 27.71
CA HIS A 487 31.36 5.52 28.70
C HIS A 487 31.95 6.80 28.08
N ALA A 488 31.32 7.30 27.01
CA ALA A 488 31.73 8.50 26.29
C ALA A 488 30.58 9.53 26.20
N GLY A 489 30.92 10.78 25.91
CA GLY A 489 29.93 11.86 25.77
C GLY A 489 29.40 12.41 27.10
N PRO A 490 28.43 13.34 27.05
CA PRO A 490 27.95 14.08 28.23
C PRO A 490 27.18 13.22 29.24
N TYR A 491 26.68 12.06 28.81
CA TYR A 491 25.96 11.10 29.66
C TYR A 491 26.83 9.94 30.16
N ALA A 492 28.16 9.97 30.00
CA ALA A 492 29.06 8.84 30.31
C ALA A 492 28.97 8.29 31.75
N ASN A 493 28.50 9.10 32.71
CA ASN A 493 28.32 8.74 34.12
C ASN A 493 26.85 8.64 34.54
N ALA A 494 25.92 8.72 33.59
CA ALA A 494 24.49 8.62 33.83
C ALA A 494 24.03 7.23 33.40
N GLY A 495 23.84 6.34 34.38
CA GLY A 495 23.49 4.93 34.17
C GLY A 495 23.40 4.22 35.50
#